data_AF-A0A151H694-F1
#
_entry.id   AF-A0A151H694-F1
#
_cell.length_a   1.000
_cell.length_b   1.000
_cell.length_c   1.000
_cell.angle_alpha   90.00
_cell.angle_beta   90.00
_cell.angle_gamma   90.00
#
_symmetry.space_group_name_H-M   'P 1'
#
loop_
_entity.id
_entity.type
_entity.pdbx_description
1 polymer ?
#
loop_
_entity_poly.entity_id
_entity_poly.type
_entity_poly.pdbx_seq_one_letter_code
_entity_poly.pdbx_strand_id
1 'polypeptide(L)'
;MEELIPVVNRLQDVLASLGASASGPVLDLPQIAVVGAQSVGKSSVLEALVGRSFLPRGTGIVTRRPLILQLRNASELQEEFGEFLHCPSRKFTDFEEIRREIERETERVGGQKNISPSPIVLKVSSPHVIDLTLVDLPGITKVPVGDQPSDIEAQIRRIVFQFISEPSTIILAVTAANTDIANSDSLKIAREVDPEGLRTVGVVTKVDTLEEGADCSEVLRNRVIPLKRGYVGVVCRGQRHAAEMSIRDGLKEEESFFRSHPAYRAIASKQGIPFLAKMLNQILMKHIREALPELRSRISRLLQKTEAELATYGDPLLEAKANPGALLLHFFSRFARNFQ
;
A
#
# COMPACT_ATOMS: atom_id res chain seq x y z
N MET A 1 -4.19 22.19 4.99
CA MET A 1 -4.03 21.15 3.94
C MET A 1 -3.36 19.91 4.50
N GLU A 2 -2.41 20.05 5.43
CA GLU A 2 -1.72 18.94 6.13
C GLU A 2 -2.65 18.04 6.98
N GLU A 3 -3.88 18.45 7.27
CA GLU A 3 -4.80 17.69 8.15
C GLU A 3 -5.56 16.54 7.46
N LEU A 4 -5.58 16.45 6.13
CA LEU A 4 -6.39 15.43 5.43
C LEU A 4 -5.80 14.02 5.58
N ILE A 5 -4.48 13.87 5.58
CA ILE A 5 -3.85 12.55 5.67
C ILE A 5 -4.01 11.96 7.07
N PRO A 6 -3.82 12.70 8.18
CA PRO A 6 -4.17 12.21 9.51
C PRO A 6 -5.61 11.71 9.63
N VAL A 7 -6.58 12.37 8.99
CA VAL A 7 -7.98 11.93 8.98
C VAL A 7 -8.14 10.62 8.22
N VAL A 8 -7.55 10.51 7.03
CA VAL A 8 -7.58 9.27 6.24
C VAL A 8 -6.87 8.12 6.96
N ASN A 9 -5.73 8.38 7.60
CA ASN A 9 -5.01 7.39 8.39
C ASN A 9 -5.83 6.92 9.58
N ARG A 10 -6.52 7.82 10.31
CA ARG A 10 -7.45 7.43 11.36
C ARG A 10 -8.62 6.59 10.82
N LEU A 11 -9.15 6.93 9.65
CA LEU A 11 -10.17 6.11 9.00
C LEU A 11 -9.62 4.72 8.64
N GLN A 12 -8.41 4.63 8.07
CA GLN A 12 -7.75 3.36 7.79
C GLN A 12 -7.56 2.54 9.05
N ASP A 13 -7.18 3.16 10.17
CA ASP A 13 -7.01 2.49 11.47
C ASP A 13 -8.31 1.89 12.00
N VAL A 14 -9.39 2.66 11.91
CA VAL A 14 -10.73 2.20 12.30
C VAL A 14 -11.19 1.07 11.38
N LEU A 15 -10.97 1.18 10.08
CA LEU A 15 -11.35 0.12 9.15
C LEU A 15 -10.51 -1.15 9.30
N ALA A 16 -9.21 -1.00 9.57
CA ALA A 16 -8.31 -2.13 9.75
C ALA A 16 -8.60 -2.87 11.06
N SER A 17 -8.98 -2.16 12.13
CA SER A 17 -9.43 -2.79 13.38
C SER A 17 -10.77 -3.50 13.22
N LEU A 18 -11.69 -2.94 12.42
CA LEU A 18 -12.95 -3.59 12.06
C LEU A 18 -12.72 -4.83 11.16
N GLY A 19 -11.76 -4.77 10.24
CA GLY A 19 -11.43 -5.84 9.29
C GLY A 19 -10.83 -7.11 9.92
N ALA A 20 -10.36 -7.05 11.16
CA ALA A 20 -9.97 -8.23 11.93
C ALA A 20 -11.16 -9.04 12.46
N SER A 21 -12.38 -8.49 12.41
CA SER A 21 -13.58 -9.12 13.01
C SER A 21 -14.87 -9.00 12.20
N ALA A 22 -14.89 -8.25 11.09
CA ALA A 22 -16.12 -7.99 10.35
C ALA A 22 -16.00 -8.28 8.85
N SER A 23 -16.88 -9.15 8.38
CA SER A 23 -17.39 -9.27 7.01
C SER A 23 -18.26 -8.06 6.63
N GLY A 24 -17.78 -6.85 6.93
CA GLY A 24 -18.45 -5.58 6.65
C GLY A 24 -18.10 -5.01 5.28
N PRO A 25 -18.88 -4.03 4.79
CA PRO A 25 -18.61 -3.36 3.53
C PRO A 25 -17.26 -2.64 3.58
N VAL A 26 -16.36 -3.06 2.70
CA VAL A 26 -15.04 -2.45 2.51
C VAL A 26 -15.26 -0.98 2.13
N LEU A 27 -14.70 -0.07 2.93
CA LEU A 27 -14.66 1.34 2.63
C LEU A 27 -13.34 1.61 1.90
N ASP A 28 -13.45 1.99 0.63
CA ASP A 28 -12.31 2.06 -0.29
C ASP A 28 -11.55 3.37 -0.09
N LEU A 29 -10.61 3.37 0.84
CA LEU A 29 -9.81 4.55 1.12
C LEU A 29 -8.73 4.77 0.06
N PRO A 30 -8.52 6.03 -0.37
CA PRO A 30 -7.43 6.39 -1.27
C PRO A 30 -6.08 5.90 -0.75
N GLN A 31 -5.41 5.10 -1.57
CA GLN A 31 -4.13 4.48 -1.23
C GLN A 31 -3.28 4.32 -2.50
N ILE A 32 -1.99 4.06 -2.32
CA ILE A 32 -1.08 3.79 -3.43
C ILE A 32 -0.66 2.33 -3.36
N ALA A 33 -1.01 1.54 -4.37
CA ALA A 33 -0.61 0.14 -4.47
C ALA A 33 0.62 -0.01 -5.37
N VAL A 34 1.67 -0.66 -4.85
CA VAL A 34 2.92 -0.89 -5.59
C VAL A 34 2.85 -2.23 -6.31
N VAL A 35 2.90 -2.17 -7.66
CA VAL A 35 2.83 -3.34 -8.53
C VAL A 35 4.10 -3.46 -9.36
N GLY A 36 4.60 -4.67 -9.52
CA GLY A 36 5.88 -4.93 -10.15
C GLY A 36 6.18 -6.42 -10.20
N ALA A 37 6.88 -6.87 -11.24
CA ALA A 37 7.42 -8.22 -11.26
C ALA A 37 8.38 -8.44 -10.07
N GLN A 38 8.70 -9.69 -9.77
CA GLN A 38 9.72 -10.00 -8.78
C GLN A 38 11.07 -9.35 -9.16
N SER A 39 11.82 -8.87 -8.17
CA SER A 39 13.18 -8.35 -8.35
C SER A 39 13.34 -7.08 -9.21
N VAL A 40 12.24 -6.38 -9.54
CA VAL A 40 12.27 -5.05 -10.19
C VAL A 40 12.60 -3.90 -9.23
N GLY A 41 12.83 -4.17 -7.95
CA GLY A 41 13.21 -3.14 -6.97
C GLY A 41 12.06 -2.46 -6.23
N LYS A 42 10.86 -3.07 -6.18
CA LYS A 42 9.71 -2.55 -5.39
C LYS A 42 10.08 -2.22 -3.94
N SER A 43 10.64 -3.19 -3.22
CA SER A 43 11.05 -3.02 -1.83
C SER A 43 12.13 -1.95 -1.68
N SER A 44 13.04 -1.83 -2.66
CA SER A 44 14.08 -0.78 -2.66
C SER A 44 13.49 0.62 -2.83
N VAL A 45 12.46 0.79 -3.67
CA VAL A 45 11.72 2.05 -3.81
C VAL A 45 11.01 2.40 -2.51
N LEU A 46 10.35 1.43 -1.88
CA LEU A 46 9.67 1.62 -0.60
C LEU A 46 10.65 2.02 0.51
N GLU A 47 11.76 1.29 0.68
CA GLU A 47 12.80 1.62 1.66
C GLU A 47 13.41 3.00 1.41
N ALA A 48 13.60 3.38 0.13
CA ALA A 48 14.11 4.70 -0.22
C ALA A 48 13.11 5.83 0.10
N LEU A 49 11.82 5.61 -0.08
CA LEU A 49 10.76 6.56 0.31
C LEU A 49 10.68 6.72 1.84
N VAL A 50 10.94 5.65 2.61
CA VAL A 50 10.92 5.66 4.07
C VAL A 50 12.22 6.19 4.66
N GLY A 51 13.35 6.01 3.97
CA GLY A 51 14.67 6.38 4.49
C GLY A 51 15.29 5.32 5.40
N ARG A 52 14.68 4.12 5.54
CA ARG A 52 15.16 3.01 6.37
C ARG A 52 15.06 1.67 5.63
N SER A 53 15.99 0.75 5.95
CA SER A 53 15.90 -0.65 5.52
C SER A 53 15.11 -1.42 6.57
N PHE A 54 14.00 -2.05 6.18
CA PHE A 54 13.13 -2.78 7.11
C PHE A 54 12.29 -3.85 6.42
N LEU A 55 12.31 -3.89 5.09
CA LEU A 55 11.60 -4.92 4.37
C LEU A 55 12.48 -6.19 4.36
N PRO A 56 11.86 -7.37 4.46
CA PRO A 56 12.56 -8.64 4.33
C PRO A 56 13.41 -8.67 3.06
N ARG A 57 14.53 -9.39 3.08
CA ARG A 57 15.40 -9.58 1.92
C ARG A 57 15.72 -11.05 1.78
N GLY A 58 15.59 -11.59 0.57
CA GLY A 58 15.87 -13.00 0.33
C GLY A 58 15.69 -13.42 -1.12
N THR A 59 16.06 -14.66 -1.39
CA THR A 59 15.80 -15.33 -2.67
C THR A 59 14.37 -15.89 -2.68
N GLY A 60 13.63 -15.70 -3.78
CA GLY A 60 12.23 -16.12 -3.88
C GLY A 60 11.23 -14.98 -3.63
N ILE A 61 9.96 -15.33 -3.38
CA ILE A 61 8.91 -14.33 -3.12
C ILE A 61 9.10 -13.78 -1.71
N VAL A 62 9.64 -12.58 -1.63
CA VAL A 62 9.96 -11.89 -0.38
C VAL A 62 8.67 -11.37 0.30
N THR A 63 7.84 -10.65 -0.45
CA THR A 63 6.54 -10.15 0.01
C THR A 63 5.46 -11.22 -0.23
N ARG A 64 5.16 -12.05 0.79
CA ARG A 64 4.14 -13.13 0.72
C ARG A 64 2.76 -12.71 1.26
N ARG A 65 2.67 -11.51 1.83
CA ARG A 65 1.43 -10.88 2.31
C ARG A 65 1.46 -9.42 1.88
N PRO A 66 0.33 -8.82 1.52
CA PRO A 66 0.26 -7.37 1.33
C PRO A 66 0.77 -6.65 2.59
N LEU A 67 1.62 -5.64 2.44
CA LEU A 67 2.08 -4.81 3.54
C LEU A 67 1.52 -3.41 3.36
N ILE A 68 0.57 -3.03 4.21
CA ILE A 68 0.05 -1.67 4.28
C ILE A 68 0.99 -0.87 5.19
N LEU A 69 1.75 0.02 4.58
CA LEU A 69 2.70 0.90 5.23
C LEU A 69 2.09 2.30 5.34
N GLN A 70 1.84 2.73 6.56
CA GLN A 70 1.37 4.08 6.88
C GLN A 70 2.54 4.90 7.40
N LEU A 71 3.01 5.84 6.59
CA LEU A 71 4.02 6.81 6.96
C LEU A 71 3.35 8.02 7.58
N ARG A 72 3.81 8.39 8.78
CA ARG A 72 3.36 9.58 9.48
C ARG A 72 4.55 10.51 9.71
N ASN A 73 4.47 11.71 9.15
CA ASN A 73 5.37 12.78 9.52
C ASN A 73 5.09 13.18 10.97
N ALA A 74 6.11 13.09 11.79
CA ALA A 74 6.05 13.51 13.17
C ALA A 74 7.33 14.29 13.49
N SER A 75 7.37 15.54 13.01
CA SER A 75 8.48 16.48 13.16
C SER A 75 8.91 16.76 14.61
N GLU A 76 8.01 16.53 15.57
CA GLU A 76 8.25 16.72 17.00
C GLU A 76 8.94 15.53 17.68
N LEU A 77 9.03 14.38 17.00
CA LEU A 77 9.68 13.19 17.57
C LEU A 77 11.20 13.30 17.53
N GLN A 78 11.84 12.97 18.64
CA GLN A 78 13.30 12.80 18.71
C GLN A 78 13.75 11.45 18.14
N GLU A 79 12.91 10.41 18.25
CA GLU A 79 13.21 9.06 17.79
C GLU A 79 12.11 8.52 16.88
N GLU A 80 12.54 7.82 15.82
CA GLU A 80 11.66 7.14 14.88
C GLU A 80 11.19 5.81 15.46
N PHE A 81 9.93 5.46 15.23
CA PHE A 81 9.41 4.17 15.66
C PHE A 81 8.35 3.60 14.71
N GLY A 82 8.26 2.28 14.70
CA GLY A 82 7.21 1.51 14.05
C GLY A 82 6.22 0.92 15.05
N GLU A 83 4.96 0.80 14.66
CA GLU A 83 3.91 0.11 15.40
C GLU A 83 3.12 -0.79 14.46
N PHE A 84 2.93 -2.05 14.85
CA PHE A 84 2.10 -2.99 14.09
C PHE A 84 0.68 -3.02 14.64
N LEU A 85 -0.31 -3.15 13.76
CA LEU A 85 -1.71 -3.27 14.18
C LEU A 85 -1.97 -4.53 15.04
N HIS A 86 -1.26 -5.63 14.78
CA HIS A 86 -1.36 -6.86 15.57
C HIS A 86 -0.60 -6.79 16.91
N CYS A 87 0.18 -5.73 17.16
CA CYS A 87 0.93 -5.48 18.38
C CYS A 87 0.86 -4.00 18.79
N PRO A 88 -0.34 -3.45 19.08
CA PRO A 88 -0.56 -2.00 19.20
C PRO A 88 0.15 -1.35 20.39
N SER A 89 0.60 -2.12 21.37
CA SER A 89 1.28 -1.61 22.58
C SER A 89 2.81 -1.65 22.49
N ARG A 90 3.37 -2.19 21.40
CA ARG A 90 4.84 -2.32 21.23
C ARG A 90 5.33 -1.35 20.17
N LYS A 91 6.18 -0.42 20.59
CA LYS A 91 6.94 0.47 19.71
C LYS A 91 8.27 -0.18 19.34
N PHE A 92 8.53 -0.27 18.05
CA PHE A 92 9.78 -0.79 17.50
C PHE A 92 10.65 0.39 17.09
N THR A 93 11.72 0.66 17.85
CA THR A 93 12.70 1.71 17.52
C THR A 93 13.80 1.18 16.58
N ASP A 94 14.07 -0.13 16.64
CA ASP A 94 14.98 -0.80 15.71
C ASP A 94 14.22 -1.34 14.49
N PHE A 95 14.56 -0.83 13.30
CA PHE A 95 13.99 -1.26 12.03
C PHE A 95 14.37 -2.70 11.65
N GLU A 96 15.44 -3.24 12.23
CA GLU A 96 15.80 -4.64 12.09
C GLU A 96 14.85 -5.55 12.88
N GLU A 97 14.33 -5.09 14.03
CA GLU A 97 13.24 -5.78 14.72
C GLU A 97 11.93 -5.73 13.91
N ILE A 98 11.64 -4.60 13.26
CA ILE A 98 10.49 -4.47 12.35
C ILE A 98 10.60 -5.51 11.23
N ARG A 99 11.79 -5.66 10.62
CA ARG A 99 12.04 -6.67 9.58
C ARG A 99 11.75 -8.09 10.07
N ARG A 100 12.30 -8.46 11.24
CA ARG A 100 12.08 -9.77 11.86
C ARG A 100 10.62 -10.00 12.23
N GLU A 101 9.92 -8.96 12.67
CA GLU A 101 8.50 -9.01 12.98
C GLU A 101 7.66 -9.29 11.73
N ILE A 102 7.96 -8.63 10.60
CA ILE A 102 7.28 -8.90 9.32
C ILE A 102 7.50 -10.35 8.90
N GLU A 103 8.73 -10.86 9.01
CA GLU A 103 9.06 -12.26 8.67
C GLU A 103 8.28 -13.24 9.56
N ARG A 104 8.32 -13.02 10.88
CA ARG A 104 7.62 -13.84 11.87
C ARG A 104 6.11 -13.87 11.64
N GLU A 105 5.51 -12.71 11.43
CA GLU A 105 4.06 -12.58 11.23
C GLU A 105 3.62 -13.15 9.86
N THR A 106 4.50 -13.09 8.87
CA THR A 106 4.30 -13.76 7.58
C THR A 106 4.31 -15.28 7.75
N GLU A 107 5.28 -15.82 8.49
CA GLU A 107 5.38 -17.27 8.75
C GLU A 107 4.23 -17.80 9.61
N ARG A 108 3.76 -17.01 10.58
CA ARG A 108 2.66 -17.39 11.47
C ARG A 108 1.36 -17.69 10.70
N VAL A 109 1.05 -16.88 9.68
CA VAL A 109 -0.21 -16.96 8.92
C VAL A 109 -0.07 -17.81 7.66
N GLY A 110 1.04 -17.65 6.92
CA GLY A 110 1.27 -18.33 5.63
C GLY A 110 2.02 -19.66 5.74
N GLY A 111 2.46 -20.05 6.94
CA GLY A 111 3.49 -21.08 7.07
C GLY A 111 4.77 -20.67 6.33
N GLN A 112 5.65 -21.64 6.03
CA GLN A 112 6.88 -21.32 5.32
C GLN A 112 6.68 -20.97 3.82
N LYS A 113 5.53 -21.29 3.20
CA LYS A 113 5.45 -21.37 1.72
C LYS A 113 4.20 -20.76 1.08
N ASN A 114 3.12 -20.49 1.82
CA ASN A 114 1.88 -19.98 1.23
C ASN A 114 1.84 -18.45 1.22
N ILE A 115 1.09 -17.91 0.25
CA ILE A 115 0.76 -16.48 0.16
C ILE A 115 -0.62 -16.29 0.81
N SER A 116 -0.80 -15.18 1.53
CA SER A 116 -2.09 -14.85 2.14
C SER A 116 -2.57 -13.47 1.68
N PRO A 117 -3.87 -13.31 1.39
CA PRO A 117 -4.46 -12.00 1.08
C PRO A 117 -4.56 -11.10 2.31
N SER A 118 -4.42 -11.65 3.54
CA SER A 118 -4.52 -10.87 4.77
C SER A 118 -3.33 -9.93 4.92
N PRO A 119 -3.55 -8.60 4.95
CA PRO A 119 -2.47 -7.63 5.01
C PRO A 119 -1.79 -7.60 6.38
N ILE A 120 -0.52 -7.19 6.40
CA ILE A 120 0.17 -6.70 7.60
C ILE A 120 0.08 -5.17 7.58
N VAL A 121 -0.34 -4.56 8.68
CA VAL A 121 -0.43 -3.09 8.79
C VAL A 121 0.68 -2.60 9.71
N LEU A 122 1.58 -1.80 9.15
CA LEU A 122 2.72 -1.19 9.83
C LEU A 122 2.61 0.34 9.75
N LYS A 123 2.64 0.99 10.91
CA LYS A 123 2.73 2.45 11.04
C LYS A 123 4.16 2.83 11.34
N VAL A 124 4.73 3.75 10.57
CA VAL A 124 6.07 4.29 10.82
C VAL A 124 5.92 5.79 11.07
N SER A 125 6.31 6.22 12.27
CA SER A 125 6.37 7.64 12.63
C SER A 125 7.80 8.12 12.54
N SER A 126 8.05 9.12 11.70
CA SER A 126 9.40 9.68 11.48
C SER A 126 9.33 11.17 11.14
N PRO A 127 10.32 11.98 11.56
CA PRO A 127 10.44 13.38 11.13
C PRO A 127 10.93 13.52 9.68
N HIS A 128 11.41 12.44 9.07
CA HIS A 128 12.05 12.42 7.75
C HIS A 128 11.16 11.91 6.62
N VAL A 129 9.97 11.38 6.95
CA VAL A 129 9.00 10.88 5.98
C VAL A 129 7.90 11.88 5.74
N ILE A 130 7.26 11.81 4.57
CA ILE A 130 6.00 12.49 4.32
C ILE A 130 4.84 11.61 4.76
N ASP A 131 3.72 12.23 5.12
CA ASP A 131 2.48 11.51 5.34
C ASP A 131 2.06 10.79 4.04
N LEU A 132 2.02 9.46 4.07
CA LEU A 132 1.76 8.65 2.87
C LEU A 132 1.33 7.24 3.27
N THR A 133 0.31 6.70 2.60
CA THR A 133 -0.05 5.27 2.73
C THR A 133 0.32 4.53 1.45
N LEU A 134 1.17 3.52 1.59
CA LEU A 134 1.64 2.64 0.53
C LEU A 134 1.21 1.21 0.83
N VAL A 135 0.83 0.46 -0.21
CA VAL A 135 0.57 -0.97 -0.11
C VAL A 135 1.60 -1.71 -0.95
N ASP A 136 2.51 -2.42 -0.31
CA ASP A 136 3.41 -3.35 -0.99
C ASP A 136 2.64 -4.63 -1.32
N LEU A 137 2.63 -5.02 -2.59
CA LEU A 137 1.97 -6.22 -3.05
C LEU A 137 3.01 -7.28 -3.44
N PRO A 138 2.67 -8.58 -3.33
CA PRO A 138 3.52 -9.66 -3.79
C PRO A 138 3.98 -9.44 -5.24
N GLY A 139 5.26 -9.69 -5.49
CA GLY A 139 5.83 -9.55 -6.82
C GLY A 139 5.29 -10.61 -7.76
N ILE A 140 4.88 -10.20 -8.96
CA ILE A 140 4.38 -11.13 -9.97
C ILE A 140 5.52 -12.04 -10.42
N THR A 141 5.26 -13.35 -10.40
CA THR A 141 6.17 -14.40 -10.88
C THR A 141 5.50 -15.14 -12.04
N LYS A 142 6.26 -15.49 -13.07
CA LYS A 142 5.76 -16.24 -14.24
C LYS A 142 5.89 -17.75 -14.09
N VAL A 143 6.83 -18.18 -13.25
CA VAL A 143 7.15 -19.60 -13.05
C VAL A 143 7.27 -19.82 -11.54
N PRO A 144 6.63 -20.87 -10.99
CA PRO A 144 6.84 -21.25 -9.60
C PRO A 144 8.30 -21.65 -9.39
N VAL A 145 8.88 -21.25 -8.26
CA VAL A 145 10.27 -21.56 -7.92
C VAL A 145 10.31 -22.43 -6.67
N GLY A 146 11.09 -23.51 -6.70
CA GLY A 146 11.18 -24.46 -5.59
C GLY A 146 9.86 -25.18 -5.33
N ASP A 147 9.43 -25.24 -4.08
CA ASP A 147 8.21 -25.95 -3.66
C ASP A 147 6.92 -25.10 -3.73
N GLN A 148 6.92 -24.04 -4.54
CA GLN A 148 5.74 -23.20 -4.71
C GLN A 148 4.64 -23.95 -5.48
N PRO A 149 3.36 -23.73 -5.16
CA PRO A 149 2.28 -24.38 -5.87
C PRO A 149 2.23 -23.90 -7.33
N SER A 150 1.74 -24.75 -8.23
CA SER A 150 1.69 -24.46 -9.67
C SER A 150 0.78 -23.29 -10.03
N ASP A 151 -0.15 -22.92 -9.15
CA ASP A 151 -1.10 -21.81 -9.31
C ASP A 151 -0.65 -20.50 -8.62
N ILE A 152 0.61 -20.41 -8.16
CA ILE A 152 1.12 -19.26 -7.41
C ILE A 152 0.95 -17.93 -8.17
N GLU A 153 1.15 -17.92 -9.49
CA GLU A 153 0.94 -16.73 -10.33
C GLU A 153 -0.52 -16.27 -10.23
N ALA A 154 -1.47 -17.20 -10.36
CA ALA A 154 -2.89 -16.89 -10.31
C ALA A 154 -3.30 -16.37 -8.93
N GLN A 155 -2.74 -16.93 -7.85
CA GLN A 155 -2.97 -16.46 -6.49
C GLN A 155 -2.44 -15.03 -6.29
N ILE A 156 -1.20 -14.74 -6.73
CA ILE A 156 -0.61 -13.41 -6.65
C ILE A 156 -1.43 -12.41 -7.45
N ARG A 157 -1.81 -12.75 -8.68
CA ARG A 157 -2.68 -11.90 -9.51
C ARG A 157 -3.97 -11.60 -8.78
N ARG A 158 -4.68 -12.60 -8.24
CA ARG A 158 -5.94 -12.38 -7.49
C ARG A 158 -5.77 -11.39 -6.35
N ILE A 159 -4.69 -11.52 -5.57
CA ILE A 159 -4.38 -10.58 -4.49
C ILE A 159 -4.12 -9.20 -5.06
N VAL A 160 -3.27 -9.05 -6.08
CA VAL A 160 -2.98 -7.75 -6.71
C VAL A 160 -4.26 -7.08 -7.21
N PHE A 161 -5.10 -7.80 -7.97
CA PHE A 161 -6.36 -7.30 -8.51
C PHE A 161 -7.35 -6.88 -7.42
N GLN A 162 -7.34 -7.51 -6.24
CA GLN A 162 -8.17 -7.09 -5.12
C GLN A 162 -7.86 -5.65 -4.67
N PHE A 163 -6.61 -5.18 -4.79
CA PHE A 163 -6.23 -3.82 -4.41
C PHE A 163 -6.33 -2.82 -5.56
N ILE A 164 -5.91 -3.21 -6.77
CA ILE A 164 -5.81 -2.28 -7.90
C ILE A 164 -7.11 -2.09 -8.69
N SER A 165 -8.07 -3.02 -8.57
CA SER A 165 -9.37 -2.88 -9.24
C SER A 165 -10.17 -1.72 -8.67
N GLU A 166 -9.89 -1.33 -7.42
CA GLU A 166 -10.54 -0.19 -6.79
C GLU A 166 -10.20 1.13 -7.50
N PRO A 167 -11.19 1.91 -7.96
CA PRO A 167 -10.95 3.19 -8.63
C PRO A 167 -10.23 4.22 -7.76
N SER A 168 -10.38 4.12 -6.44
CA SER A 168 -9.72 4.99 -5.46
C SER A 168 -8.24 4.64 -5.20
N THR A 169 -7.75 3.52 -5.75
CA THR A 169 -6.36 3.11 -5.61
C THR A 169 -5.51 3.72 -6.73
N ILE A 170 -4.47 4.45 -6.37
CA ILE A 170 -3.42 4.88 -7.29
C ILE A 170 -2.46 3.71 -7.52
N ILE A 171 -2.13 3.42 -8.77
CA ILE A 171 -1.25 2.30 -9.13
C ILE A 171 0.17 2.83 -9.33
N LEU A 172 1.11 2.34 -8.52
CA LEU A 172 2.53 2.59 -8.72
C LEU A 172 3.15 1.42 -9.48
N ALA A 173 3.26 1.55 -10.81
CA ALA A 173 3.75 0.51 -11.70
C ALA A 173 5.28 0.56 -11.80
N VAL A 174 5.95 -0.29 -11.04
CA VAL A 174 7.41 -0.40 -11.00
C VAL A 174 7.91 -1.33 -12.10
N THR A 175 8.82 -0.83 -12.93
CA THR A 175 9.46 -1.55 -14.05
C THR A 175 10.97 -1.33 -13.96
N ALA A 176 11.77 -2.33 -14.33
CA ALA A 176 13.23 -2.17 -14.39
C ALA A 176 13.66 -1.64 -15.76
N ALA A 177 14.60 -0.71 -15.81
CA ALA A 177 15.08 -0.10 -17.06
C ALA A 177 15.74 -1.10 -18.00
N ASN A 178 16.40 -2.12 -17.44
CA ASN A 178 17.07 -3.18 -18.19
C ASN A 178 16.11 -4.19 -18.84
N THR A 179 14.80 -4.00 -18.70
CA THR A 179 13.78 -4.79 -19.37
C THR A 179 13.01 -3.92 -20.34
N ASP A 180 12.65 -4.46 -21.50
CA ASP A 180 11.79 -3.76 -22.44
C ASP A 180 10.45 -3.43 -21.77
N ILE A 181 10.11 -2.15 -21.74
CA ILE A 181 8.90 -1.64 -21.11
C ILE A 181 7.62 -2.22 -21.75
N ALA A 182 7.67 -2.58 -23.03
CA ALA A 182 6.53 -3.21 -23.71
C ALA A 182 6.18 -4.58 -23.11
N ASN A 183 7.16 -5.24 -22.47
CA ASN A 183 7.00 -6.52 -21.80
C ASN A 183 6.80 -6.40 -20.28
N SER A 184 6.58 -5.18 -19.77
CA SER A 184 6.39 -4.94 -18.35
C SER A 184 5.07 -5.52 -17.84
N ASP A 185 5.16 -6.49 -16.93
CA ASP A 185 3.99 -7.11 -16.30
C ASP A 185 3.20 -6.10 -15.46
N SER A 186 3.86 -5.12 -14.84
CA SER A 186 3.19 -4.11 -14.02
C SER A 186 2.36 -3.15 -14.86
N LEU A 187 2.85 -2.72 -16.02
CA LEU A 187 2.09 -1.88 -16.94
C LEU A 187 0.95 -2.64 -17.61
N LYS A 188 1.17 -3.93 -17.93
CA LYS A 188 0.12 -4.79 -18.48
C LYS A 188 -1.05 -4.91 -17.51
N ILE A 189 -0.77 -5.27 -16.26
CA ILE A 189 -1.79 -5.42 -15.21
C ILE A 189 -2.45 -4.08 -14.87
N ALA A 190 -1.69 -2.98 -14.85
CA ALA A 190 -2.27 -1.65 -14.63
C ALA A 190 -3.27 -1.29 -15.75
N ARG A 191 -2.95 -1.55 -17.01
CA ARG A 191 -3.85 -1.29 -18.15
C ARG A 191 -5.12 -2.13 -18.15
N GLU A 192 -5.12 -3.31 -17.54
CA GLU A 192 -6.34 -4.13 -17.41
C GLU A 192 -7.41 -3.44 -16.53
N VAL A 193 -7.00 -2.61 -15.57
CA VAL A 193 -7.91 -1.89 -14.64
C VAL A 193 -7.90 -0.36 -14.80
N ASP A 194 -6.95 0.18 -15.55
CA ASP A 194 -6.80 1.60 -15.88
C ASP A 194 -6.31 1.76 -17.34
N PRO A 195 -7.15 1.46 -18.35
CA PRO A 195 -6.73 1.48 -19.77
C PRO A 195 -6.23 2.84 -20.26
N GLU A 196 -6.79 3.92 -19.71
CA GLU A 196 -6.42 5.30 -20.04
C GLU A 196 -5.20 5.82 -19.26
N GLY A 197 -4.72 5.07 -18.26
CA GLY A 197 -3.57 5.47 -17.44
C GLY A 197 -3.83 6.73 -16.60
N LEU A 198 -5.07 6.93 -16.11
CA LEU A 198 -5.48 8.13 -15.37
C LEU A 198 -4.94 8.12 -13.93
N ARG A 199 -4.85 6.94 -13.31
CA ARG A 199 -4.45 6.74 -11.90
C ARG A 199 -3.16 5.92 -11.76
N THR A 200 -2.52 5.60 -12.87
CA THR A 200 -1.24 4.88 -12.89
C THR A 200 -0.05 5.85 -12.96
N VAL A 201 0.94 5.64 -12.08
CA VAL A 201 2.24 6.31 -12.06
C VAL A 201 3.30 5.28 -12.45
N GLY A 202 4.10 5.56 -13.48
CA GLY A 202 5.20 4.70 -13.88
C GLY A 202 6.47 4.99 -13.06
N VAL A 203 7.10 3.95 -12.51
CA VAL A 203 8.41 4.06 -11.87
C VAL A 203 9.40 3.17 -12.60
N VAL A 204 10.51 3.75 -13.04
CA VAL A 204 11.59 3.02 -13.73
C VAL A 204 12.78 2.91 -12.80
N THR A 205 13.09 1.70 -12.35
CA THR A 205 14.24 1.42 -11.48
C THR A 205 15.45 0.95 -12.29
N LYS A 206 16.62 0.84 -11.66
CA LYS A 206 17.85 0.29 -12.28
C LYS A 206 18.27 1.05 -13.55
N VAL A 207 18.00 2.35 -13.61
CA VAL A 207 18.36 3.20 -14.75
C VAL A 207 19.88 3.38 -14.90
N ASP A 208 20.61 3.07 -13.83
CA ASP A 208 22.06 3.06 -13.68
C ASP A 208 22.71 1.76 -14.19
N THR A 209 21.96 0.67 -14.36
CA THR A 209 22.50 -0.64 -14.77
C THR A 209 22.38 -0.88 -16.28
N LEU A 210 22.12 0.15 -17.06
CA LEU A 210 22.05 0.05 -18.52
C LEU A 210 23.46 -0.01 -19.11
N GLU A 211 23.61 -0.70 -20.24
CA GLU A 211 24.87 -0.77 -20.97
C GLU A 211 25.27 0.61 -21.53
N GLU A 212 26.56 0.84 -21.73
CA GLU A 212 27.07 2.09 -22.29
C GLU A 212 26.43 2.35 -23.68
N GLY A 213 25.78 3.50 -23.82
CA GLY A 213 25.07 3.89 -25.03
C GLY A 213 23.57 3.54 -25.05
N ALA A 214 23.07 2.77 -24.09
CA ALA A 214 21.64 2.54 -23.89
C ALA A 214 21.07 3.52 -22.84
N ASP A 215 19.88 4.07 -23.11
CA ASP A 215 19.14 4.88 -22.16
C ASP A 215 17.63 4.61 -22.21
N CYS A 216 16.93 4.97 -21.15
CA CYS A 216 15.47 4.88 -21.06
C CYS A 216 14.79 6.26 -21.15
N SER A 217 15.45 7.24 -21.77
CA SER A 217 15.02 8.64 -21.72
C SER A 217 13.69 8.87 -22.44
N GLU A 218 13.39 8.12 -23.50
CA GLU A 218 12.11 8.18 -24.20
C GLU A 218 10.95 7.62 -23.36
N VAL A 219 11.22 6.62 -22.52
CA VAL A 219 10.27 6.14 -21.51
C VAL A 219 10.01 7.22 -20.47
N LEU A 220 11.07 7.80 -19.90
CA LEU A 220 10.96 8.85 -18.88
C LEU A 220 10.30 10.13 -19.41
N ARG A 221 10.43 10.41 -20.72
CA ARG A 221 9.72 11.48 -21.42
C ARG A 221 8.28 11.14 -21.78
N ASN A 222 7.78 9.98 -21.37
CA ASN A 222 6.40 9.52 -21.58
C ASN A 222 6.03 9.32 -23.06
N ARG A 223 6.99 8.91 -23.91
CA ARG A 223 6.81 8.79 -25.38
C ARG A 223 6.52 7.36 -25.86
N VAL A 224 6.91 6.33 -25.09
CA VAL A 224 6.74 4.93 -25.49
C VAL A 224 5.35 4.39 -25.12
N ILE A 225 5.04 4.39 -23.82
CA ILE A 225 3.71 4.06 -23.29
C ILE A 225 3.26 5.28 -22.51
N PRO A 226 2.32 6.10 -23.01
CA PRO A 226 1.95 7.33 -22.31
C PRO A 226 1.04 7.03 -21.11
N LEU A 227 1.40 7.55 -19.95
CA LEU A 227 0.57 7.61 -18.73
C LEU A 227 0.21 9.07 -18.44
N LYS A 228 -1.00 9.35 -17.91
CA LYS A 228 -1.39 10.74 -17.58
C LYS A 228 -0.54 11.34 -16.46
N ARG A 229 -0.02 10.49 -15.57
CA ARG A 229 0.85 10.91 -14.46
C ARG A 229 2.34 10.80 -14.81
N GLY A 230 2.68 10.26 -15.99
CA GLY A 230 4.05 10.13 -16.48
C GLY A 230 4.89 9.09 -15.74
N TYR A 231 6.21 9.20 -15.93
CA TYR A 231 7.21 8.28 -15.42
C TYR A 231 8.24 9.00 -14.55
N VAL A 232 8.69 8.31 -13.52
CA VAL A 232 9.81 8.73 -12.66
C VAL A 232 10.86 7.63 -12.63
N GLY A 233 12.05 7.96 -13.09
CA GLY A 233 13.26 7.16 -12.98
C GLY A 233 13.86 7.30 -11.59
N VAL A 234 14.30 6.18 -11.03
CA VAL A 234 14.89 6.12 -9.69
C VAL A 234 16.12 5.21 -9.70
N VAL A 235 17.13 5.61 -8.93
CA VAL A 235 18.32 4.82 -8.66
C VAL A 235 18.27 4.39 -7.21
N CYS A 236 18.11 3.08 -6.98
CA CYS A 236 18.03 2.53 -5.63
C CYS A 236 19.32 1.79 -5.29
N ARG A 237 19.67 1.75 -4.00
CA ARG A 237 20.82 0.97 -3.52
C ARG A 237 20.67 -0.50 -3.91
N GLY A 238 21.67 -1.05 -4.58
CA GLY A 238 21.76 -2.48 -4.87
C GLY A 238 21.90 -3.34 -3.60
N GLN A 239 21.69 -4.66 -3.74
CA GLN A 239 21.78 -5.59 -2.61
C GLN A 239 23.16 -5.60 -1.94
N ARG A 240 24.25 -5.41 -2.72
CA ARG A 240 25.64 -5.39 -2.22
C ARG A 240 25.96 -4.10 -1.47
N HIS A 241 25.54 -2.96 -1.98
CA HIS A 241 25.80 -1.64 -1.38
C HIS A 241 24.91 -1.31 -0.17
N ALA A 242 23.87 -2.10 0.10
CA ALA A 242 22.97 -1.85 1.21
C ALA A 242 23.60 -2.02 2.60
N ALA A 243 24.70 -2.79 2.71
CA ALA A 243 25.47 -2.94 3.94
C ALA A 243 26.53 -1.83 4.13
N GLU A 244 26.93 -1.17 3.04
CA GLU A 244 28.08 -0.25 3.02
C GLU A 244 27.65 1.23 3.04
N MET A 245 26.45 1.54 2.53
CA MET A 245 26.00 2.92 2.35
C MET A 245 24.67 3.21 3.04
N SER A 246 24.55 4.39 3.62
CA SER A 246 23.27 4.88 4.16
C SER A 246 22.28 5.22 3.03
N ILE A 247 20.98 5.24 3.34
CA ILE A 247 19.96 5.66 2.37
C ILE A 247 20.17 7.12 1.95
N ARG A 248 20.59 7.98 2.88
CA ARG A 248 20.84 9.39 2.61
C ARG A 248 21.98 9.60 1.62
N ASP A 249 23.04 8.79 1.70
CA ASP A 249 24.14 8.86 0.75
C ASP A 249 23.69 8.36 -0.63
N GLY A 250 22.87 7.29 -0.67
CA GLY A 250 22.25 6.82 -1.91
C GLY A 250 21.38 7.88 -2.61
N LEU A 251 20.65 8.73 -1.86
CA LEU A 251 19.88 9.84 -2.45
C LEU A 251 20.78 10.92 -3.07
N LYS A 252 21.94 11.20 -2.48
CA LYS A 252 22.92 12.15 -3.06
C LYS A 252 23.57 11.60 -4.33
N GLU A 253 23.85 10.29 -4.35
CA GLU A 253 24.35 9.62 -5.54
C GLU A 253 23.31 9.59 -6.65
N GLU A 254 22.04 9.32 -6.33
CA GLU A 254 20.94 9.40 -7.28
C GLU A 254 20.84 10.80 -7.92
N GLU A 255 20.87 11.85 -7.09
CA GLU A 255 20.84 13.23 -7.57
C GLU A 255 22.03 13.54 -8.48
N SER A 256 23.22 13.06 -8.11
CA SER A 256 24.45 13.24 -8.89
C SER A 256 24.38 12.49 -10.21
N PHE A 257 23.85 11.26 -10.23
CA PHE A 257 23.66 10.45 -11.43
C PHE A 257 22.76 11.16 -12.45
N PHE A 258 21.57 11.61 -12.04
CA PHE A 258 20.65 12.27 -12.98
C PHE A 258 21.20 13.60 -13.50
N ARG A 259 22.01 14.31 -12.71
CA ARG A 259 22.64 15.58 -13.13
C ARG A 259 23.83 15.39 -14.07
N SER A 260 24.61 14.34 -13.89
CA SER A 260 25.81 14.06 -14.68
C SER A 260 25.50 13.32 -15.98
N HIS A 261 24.46 12.47 -15.99
CA HIS A 261 24.16 11.60 -17.13
C HIS A 261 23.67 12.39 -18.36
N PRO A 262 24.34 12.28 -19.53
CA PRO A 262 24.03 13.08 -20.73
C PRO A 262 22.56 13.01 -21.17
N ALA A 263 21.99 11.80 -21.18
CA ALA A 263 20.61 11.58 -21.62
C ALA A 263 19.53 12.07 -20.63
N TYR A 264 19.85 12.13 -19.33
CA TYR A 264 18.88 12.40 -18.27
C TYR A 264 19.00 13.80 -17.67
N ARG A 265 20.12 14.51 -17.87
CA ARG A 265 20.37 15.85 -17.34
C ARG A 265 19.24 16.84 -17.64
N ALA A 266 18.64 16.77 -18.83
CA ALA A 266 17.53 17.63 -19.23
C ALA A 266 16.22 17.39 -18.45
N ILE A 267 16.03 16.18 -17.91
CA ILE A 267 14.83 15.77 -17.18
C ILE A 267 15.08 15.57 -15.68
N ALA A 268 16.32 15.76 -15.21
CA ALA A 268 16.78 15.45 -13.86
C ALA A 268 15.91 16.06 -12.75
N SER A 269 15.32 17.24 -12.97
CA SER A 269 14.43 17.90 -11.99
C SER A 269 13.12 17.15 -11.72
N LYS A 270 12.74 16.21 -12.60
CA LYS A 270 11.54 15.38 -12.50
C LYS A 270 11.85 13.91 -12.23
N GLN A 271 13.09 13.60 -11.82
CA GLN A 271 13.54 12.24 -11.54
C GLN A 271 13.96 12.11 -10.07
N GLY A 272 14.11 10.87 -9.62
CA GLY A 272 14.61 10.52 -8.30
C GLY A 272 13.53 10.34 -7.23
N ILE A 273 13.92 9.69 -6.14
CA ILE A 273 13.08 9.38 -4.98
C ILE A 273 12.52 10.65 -4.32
N PRO A 274 13.26 11.77 -4.15
CA PRO A 274 12.69 12.98 -3.55
C PRO A 274 11.55 13.57 -4.40
N PHE A 275 11.70 13.56 -5.73
CA PHE A 275 10.64 13.99 -6.64
C PHE A 275 9.45 13.03 -6.61
N LEU A 276 9.71 11.71 -6.62
CA LEU A 276 8.68 10.68 -6.52
C LEU A 276 7.85 10.86 -5.25
N ALA A 277 8.48 11.00 -4.08
CA ALA A 277 7.80 11.21 -2.81
C ALA A 277 6.86 12.43 -2.87
N LYS A 278 7.37 13.57 -3.35
CA LYS A 278 6.58 14.80 -3.48
C LYS A 278 5.40 14.64 -4.44
N MET A 279 5.63 13.99 -5.59
CA MET A 279 4.61 13.72 -6.59
C MET A 279 3.52 12.78 -6.05
N LEU A 280 3.90 11.70 -5.39
CA LEU A 280 2.96 10.75 -4.77
C LEU A 280 2.12 11.42 -3.68
N ASN A 281 2.72 12.26 -2.84
CA ASN A 281 1.98 13.04 -1.85
C ASN A 281 0.94 13.95 -2.51
N GLN A 282 1.34 14.74 -3.50
CA GLN A 282 0.44 15.65 -4.20
C GLN A 282 -0.73 14.91 -4.88
N ILE A 283 -0.42 13.77 -5.49
CA ILE A 283 -1.42 12.91 -6.14
C ILE A 283 -2.39 12.34 -5.11
N LEU A 284 -1.87 11.75 -4.03
CA LEU A 284 -2.68 11.17 -2.97
C LEU A 284 -3.57 12.22 -2.32
N MET A 285 -3.03 13.41 -2.03
CA MET A 285 -3.77 14.52 -1.45
C MET A 285 -4.89 15.04 -2.35
N LYS A 286 -4.63 15.20 -3.64
CA LYS A 286 -5.65 15.58 -4.61
C LYS A 286 -6.74 14.51 -4.67
N HIS A 287 -6.33 13.24 -4.71
CA HIS A 287 -7.25 12.12 -4.82
C HIS A 287 -8.13 11.94 -3.58
N ILE A 288 -7.56 12.08 -2.38
CA ILE A 288 -8.29 12.13 -1.11
C ILE A 288 -9.36 13.22 -1.15
N ARG A 289 -8.99 14.43 -1.56
CA ARG A 289 -9.95 15.54 -1.63
C ARG A 289 -11.13 15.26 -2.55
N GLU A 290 -10.86 14.65 -3.70
CA GLU A 290 -11.88 14.30 -4.70
C GLU A 290 -12.78 13.14 -4.21
N ALA A 291 -12.23 12.17 -3.50
CA ALA A 291 -12.96 10.99 -3.00
C ALA A 291 -13.74 11.24 -1.70
N LEU A 292 -13.33 12.20 -0.88
CA LEU A 292 -13.92 12.44 0.45
C LEU A 292 -15.44 12.71 0.47
N PRO A 293 -16.02 13.51 -0.43
CA PRO A 293 -17.46 13.73 -0.46
C PRO A 293 -18.24 12.44 -0.71
N GLU A 294 -17.77 11.60 -1.64
CA GLU A 294 -18.37 10.32 -1.94
C GLU A 294 -18.21 9.34 -0.77
N LEU A 295 -17.01 9.26 -0.18
CA LEU A 295 -16.75 8.46 1.02
C LEU A 295 -17.69 8.83 2.17
N ARG A 296 -17.85 10.13 2.44
CA ARG A 296 -18.79 10.62 3.46
C ARG A 296 -20.22 10.16 3.16
N SER A 297 -20.68 10.31 1.92
CA SER A 297 -22.01 9.86 1.52
C SER A 297 -22.18 8.34 1.67
N ARG A 298 -21.15 7.56 1.35
CA ARG A 298 -21.16 6.09 1.49
C ARG A 298 -21.19 5.69 2.95
N ILE A 299 -20.39 6.30 3.81
CA ILE A 299 -20.41 6.08 5.27
C ILE A 299 -21.79 6.41 5.85
N SER A 300 -22.38 7.56 5.50
CA SER A 300 -23.70 7.93 6.00
C SER A 300 -24.79 6.95 5.56
N ARG A 301 -24.73 6.45 4.32
CA ARG A 301 -25.66 5.43 3.83
C ARG A 301 -25.50 4.09 4.57
N LEU A 302 -24.25 3.68 4.79
CA LEU A 302 -23.95 2.46 5.55
C LEU A 302 -24.43 2.57 6.98
N LEU A 303 -24.18 3.70 7.64
CA LEU A 303 -24.66 3.98 8.99
C LEU A 303 -26.20 3.87 9.06
N GLN A 304 -26.91 4.53 8.14
CA GLN A 304 -28.38 4.47 8.11
C GLN A 304 -28.90 3.04 7.89
N LYS A 305 -28.25 2.25 7.03
CA LYS A 305 -28.61 0.86 6.80
C LYS A 305 -28.39 0.02 8.05
N THR A 306 -27.24 0.17 8.70
CA THR A 306 -26.89 -0.57 9.92
C THR A 306 -27.75 -0.16 11.11
N GLU A 307 -28.13 1.11 11.23
CA GLU A 307 -29.09 1.59 12.26
C GLU A 307 -30.49 1.02 12.02
N ALA A 308 -30.95 0.99 10.76
CA ALA A 308 -32.23 0.37 10.41
C ALA A 308 -32.23 -1.13 10.69
N GLU A 309 -31.13 -1.82 10.38
CA GLU A 309 -30.93 -3.23 10.71
C GLU A 309 -30.91 -3.43 12.22
N LEU A 310 -30.11 -2.67 12.97
CA LEU A 310 -30.04 -2.73 14.45
C LEU A 310 -31.42 -2.54 15.09
N ALA A 311 -32.25 -1.64 14.57
CA ALA A 311 -33.61 -1.43 15.06
C ALA A 311 -34.52 -2.67 14.92
N THR A 312 -34.22 -3.59 13.98
CA THR A 312 -34.95 -4.86 13.85
C THR A 312 -34.55 -5.91 14.89
N TYR A 313 -33.37 -5.79 15.52
CA TYR A 313 -32.87 -6.76 16.50
C TYR A 313 -33.57 -6.63 17.86
N GLY A 314 -34.38 -5.59 18.06
CA GLY A 314 -35.16 -5.38 19.28
C GLY A 314 -34.51 -4.40 20.27
N ASP A 315 -35.12 -4.28 21.45
CA ASP A 315 -34.76 -3.25 22.42
C ASP A 315 -33.72 -3.80 23.44
N PRO A 316 -32.48 -3.26 23.50
CA PRO A 316 -31.42 -3.78 24.38
C PRO A 316 -31.78 -3.76 25.87
N LEU A 317 -32.73 -2.90 26.25
CA LEU A 317 -33.16 -2.71 27.63
C LEU A 317 -33.95 -3.90 28.21
N LEU A 318 -34.47 -4.79 27.36
CA LEU A 318 -35.17 -5.99 27.81
C LEU A 318 -34.19 -7.06 28.31
N GLU A 319 -32.97 -7.16 27.79
CA GLU A 319 -32.03 -8.24 28.16
C GLU A 319 -31.21 -7.93 29.42
N ALA A 320 -30.87 -6.66 29.68
CA ALA A 320 -29.91 -6.33 30.75
C ALA A 320 -30.52 -6.25 32.17
N LYS A 321 -31.85 -6.14 32.29
CA LYS A 321 -32.53 -5.95 33.59
C LYS A 321 -33.86 -6.70 33.76
N ALA A 322 -34.38 -7.39 32.75
CA ALA A 322 -35.71 -7.98 32.86
C ALA A 322 -35.66 -9.42 33.39
N ASN A 323 -36.45 -9.66 34.43
CA ASN A 323 -36.89 -10.99 34.83
C ASN A 323 -37.54 -11.68 33.61
N PRO A 324 -37.17 -12.92 33.22
CA PRO A 324 -37.64 -13.57 31.98
C PRO A 324 -39.17 -13.54 31.78
N GLY A 325 -39.93 -13.56 32.89
CA GLY A 325 -41.39 -13.44 32.86
C GLY A 325 -41.91 -12.08 32.35
N ALA A 326 -41.22 -10.98 32.64
CA ALA A 326 -41.59 -9.64 32.17
C ALA A 326 -41.36 -9.49 30.66
N LEU A 327 -40.30 -10.12 30.15
CA LEU A 327 -39.97 -10.21 28.72
C LEU A 327 -41.07 -10.97 27.95
N LEU A 328 -41.48 -12.14 28.45
CA LEU A 328 -42.58 -12.92 27.89
C LEU A 328 -43.91 -12.15 27.90
N LEU A 329 -44.24 -11.47 29.01
CA LEU A 329 -45.46 -10.68 29.11
C LEU A 329 -45.49 -9.50 28.12
N HIS A 330 -44.33 -8.88 27.88
CA HIS A 330 -44.17 -7.84 26.88
C HIS A 330 -44.41 -8.38 25.45
N PHE A 331 -43.83 -9.54 25.11
CA PHE A 331 -44.06 -10.17 23.81
C PHE A 331 -45.52 -10.60 23.61
N PHE A 332 -46.16 -11.21 24.62
CA PHE A 332 -47.58 -11.57 24.55
C PHE A 332 -48.49 -10.36 24.41
N SER A 333 -48.23 -9.28 25.15
CA SER A 333 -49.02 -8.03 25.05
C SER A 333 -48.86 -7.36 23.69
N ARG A 334 -47.66 -7.39 23.13
CA ARG A 334 -47.38 -6.86 21.78
C ARG A 334 -48.05 -7.70 20.70
N PHE A 335 -48.03 -9.03 20.82
CA PHE A 335 -48.72 -9.93 19.91
C PHE A 335 -50.24 -9.71 19.97
N ALA A 336 -50.83 -9.67 21.17
CA ALA A 336 -52.26 -9.46 21.37
C ALA A 336 -52.75 -8.12 20.79
N ARG A 337 -51.96 -7.05 20.90
CA ARG A 337 -52.27 -5.74 20.28
C ARG A 337 -52.22 -5.75 18.76
N ASN A 338 -51.32 -6.52 18.16
CA ASN A 338 -51.15 -6.57 16.71
C ASN A 338 -52.07 -7.61 16.03
N PHE A 339 -52.77 -8.44 16.79
CA PHE A 339 -53.64 -9.51 16.28
C PHE A 339 -55.12 -9.12 16.20
N GLN A 340 -55.53 -8.00 16.78
CA GLN A 340 -56.88 -7.41 16.63
C GLN A 340 -57.01 -6.62 15.32
#